data_AF-A0AAN6DWF4-F1
#
_entry.id   AF-A0AAN6DWF4-F1
#
_cell.length_a   1.000
_cell.length_b   1.000
_cell.length_c   1.000
_cell.angle_alpha   90.00
_cell.angle_beta   90.00
_cell.angle_gamma   90.00
#
_symmetry.space_group_name_H-M   'P 1'
#
loop_
_entity.id
_entity.type
_entity.pdbx_description
1 polymer ?
#
loop_
_entity_poly.entity_id
_entity_poly.type
_entity_poly.pdbx_seq_one_letter_code
_entity_poly.pdbx_strand_id
1 'polypeptide(L)'
;MYQTEDFLVTSGVARFQIDGKVIMAEQGDKVHIPVGAFHKYENASGVGDDLIISIRTDPADFAREESFFRNFSGYMEDCRKVNQQPSPFQLFRLVYEIQAPLVFPGMGKTSTLVSRQVCWLFMFVAGVVIGEWLLGYKGTYPEYYQSGEEKDKPM
;
A
#
# COMPACT_ATOMS: atom_id res chain seq x y z
N MET A 1 8.31 -3.40 -5.16
CA MET A 1 8.47 -1.94 -5.13
C MET A 1 9.73 -1.56 -5.88
N TYR A 2 9.52 -0.88 -7.00
CA TYR A 2 10.54 -0.36 -7.93
C TYR A 2 10.57 1.17 -7.95
N GLN A 3 9.75 1.80 -7.09
CA GLN A 3 9.69 3.23 -6.87
C GLN A 3 10.48 3.58 -5.60
N THR A 4 11.03 4.80 -5.55
CA THR A 4 11.38 5.45 -4.28
C THR A 4 10.16 6.18 -3.74
N GLU A 5 10.15 6.43 -2.43
CA GLU A 5 9.11 7.21 -1.78
C GLU A 5 9.73 8.35 -0.97
N ASP A 6 9.22 9.57 -1.14
CA ASP A 6 9.58 10.73 -0.35
C ASP A 6 8.40 11.14 0.51
N PHE A 7 8.62 11.14 1.82
CA PHE A 7 7.66 11.57 2.83
C PHE A 7 8.04 12.97 3.30
N LEU A 8 7.04 13.85 3.44
CA LEU A 8 7.15 15.14 4.11
C LEU A 8 6.15 15.16 5.28
N VAL A 9 6.64 15.30 6.50
CA VAL A 9 5.76 15.47 7.67
C VAL A 9 5.26 16.91 7.68
N THR A 10 3.95 17.11 7.52
CA THR A 10 3.33 18.44 7.48
C THR A 10 2.74 18.84 8.82
N SER A 11 2.43 17.88 9.69
CA SER A 11 1.99 18.10 11.07
C SER A 11 2.15 16.82 11.91
N GLY A 12 2.38 16.95 13.21
CA GLY A 12 2.57 15.81 14.12
C GLY A 12 3.99 15.21 14.10
N VAL A 13 4.11 14.00 14.64
CA VAL A 13 5.36 13.24 14.75
C VAL A 13 5.16 11.85 14.15
N ALA A 14 6.02 11.49 13.19
CA ALA A 14 6.04 10.17 12.58
C ALA A 14 7.23 9.35 13.09
N ARG A 15 6.98 8.08 13.39
CA ARG A 15 8.04 7.11 13.61
C ARG A 15 8.17 6.21 12.38
N PHE A 16 9.28 6.35 11.68
CA PHE A 16 9.65 5.47 10.58
C PHE A 16 10.55 4.34 11.08
N GLN A 17 10.34 3.15 10.53
CA GLN A 17 11.30 2.05 10.62
C GLN A 17 11.70 1.69 9.20
N ILE A 18 13.00 1.76 8.87
CA ILE A 18 13.53 1.52 7.52
C ILE A 18 14.74 0.61 7.65
N ASP A 19 14.65 -0.60 7.11
CA ASP A 19 15.69 -1.64 7.16
C ASP A 19 16.28 -1.86 8.57
N GLY A 20 15.42 -1.76 9.58
CA GLY A 20 15.75 -1.95 11.00
C GLY A 20 16.25 -0.70 11.71
N LYS A 21 16.45 0.41 11.01
CA LYS A 21 16.75 1.73 11.61
C LYS A 21 15.45 2.43 11.96
N VAL A 22 15.44 3.14 13.08
CA VAL A 22 14.30 3.96 13.52
C VAL A 22 14.62 5.42 13.27
N ILE A 23 13.69 6.16 12.68
CA ILE A 23 13.77 7.60 12.46
C ILE A 23 12.51 8.23 13.06
N MET A 24 12.71 9.24 13.92
CA MET A 24 11.63 10.11 14.37
C MET A 24 11.67 11.35 13.48
N ALA A 25 10.55 11.70 12.88
CA ALA A 25 10.41 12.84 11.98
C ALA A 25 9.29 13.75 12.48
N GLU A 26 9.57 15.05 12.53
CA GLU A 26 8.64 16.08 12.98
C GLU A 26 8.24 16.98 11.80
N GLN A 27 7.35 17.95 12.05
CA GLN A 27 6.89 18.89 11.03
C GLN A 27 8.07 19.56 10.28
N GLY A 28 8.05 19.45 8.96
CA GLY A 28 9.07 19.99 8.06
C GLY A 28 10.13 18.96 7.64
N ASP A 29 10.26 17.85 8.36
CA ASP A 29 11.22 16.80 8.02
C ASP A 29 10.82 16.03 6.77
N LYS A 30 11.84 15.61 6.03
CA LYS A 30 11.71 14.74 4.86
C LYS A 30 12.36 13.40 5.14
N VAL A 31 11.65 12.31 4.82
CA VAL A 31 12.15 10.94 4.95
C VAL A 31 12.10 10.27 3.59
N HIS A 32 13.26 9.80 3.14
CA HIS A 32 13.41 9.10 1.86
C HIS A 32 13.44 7.59 2.07
N ILE A 33 12.62 6.86 1.30
CA ILE A 33 12.58 5.41 1.27
C ILE A 33 13.24 4.91 -0.03
N PRO A 34 14.38 4.22 0.07
CA PRO A 34 15.03 3.63 -1.09
C PRO A 34 14.22 2.47 -1.70
N VAL A 35 14.46 2.21 -2.99
CA VAL A 35 13.80 1.12 -3.73
C VAL A 35 13.95 -0.23 -3.03
N GLY A 36 12.81 -0.76 -2.57
CA GLY A 36 12.71 -2.09 -1.98
C GLY A 36 13.23 -2.21 -0.55
N ALA A 37 13.50 -1.08 0.11
CA ALA A 37 13.76 -1.05 1.55
C ALA A 37 12.51 -1.51 2.31
N PHE A 38 12.71 -2.37 3.33
CA PHE A 38 11.62 -2.73 4.22
C PHE A 38 11.32 -1.55 5.10
N HIS A 39 10.08 -1.06 5.05
CA HIS A 39 9.71 0.09 5.83
C HIS A 39 8.29 0.03 6.35
N LYS A 40 8.05 0.76 7.43
CA LYS A 40 6.73 1.11 7.95
C LYS A 40 6.81 2.46 8.64
N TYR A 41 5.68 3.14 8.75
CA TYR A 41 5.55 4.36 9.53
C TYR A 41 4.31 4.27 10.43
N GLU A 42 4.36 4.95 11.56
CA GLU A 42 3.26 5.02 12.51
C GLU A 42 3.18 6.42 13.13
N ASN A 43 1.96 6.81 13.54
CA ASN A 43 1.76 8.02 14.30
C ASN A 43 2.43 7.88 15.67
N ALA A 44 3.35 8.79 15.98
CA ALA A 44 4.07 8.87 17.24
C ALA A 44 3.86 10.22 17.95
N SER A 45 2.84 10.99 17.53
CA SER A 45 2.37 12.19 18.21
C SER A 45 1.77 11.85 19.59
N GLY A 46 1.43 12.89 20.36
CA GLY A 46 0.69 12.75 21.61
C GLY A 46 -0.66 12.06 21.40
N VAL A 47 -1.23 11.53 22.49
CA VAL A 47 -2.55 10.89 22.44
C VAL A 47 -3.59 11.91 22.01
N GLY A 48 -4.28 11.63 20.89
CA GLY A 48 -5.30 12.51 20.32
C GLY A 48 -4.77 13.50 19.27
N ASP A 49 -3.45 13.53 19.05
CA ASP A 49 -2.86 14.37 18.02
C ASP A 49 -2.76 13.63 16.68
N ASP A 50 -3.15 14.32 15.61
CA ASP A 50 -3.07 13.79 14.26
C ASP A 50 -1.64 13.82 13.70
N LEU A 51 -1.35 12.87 12.82
CA LEU A 51 -0.17 12.89 11.96
C LEU A 51 -0.64 13.19 10.53
N ILE A 52 -0.09 14.25 9.93
CA ILE A 52 -0.34 14.59 8.53
C ILE A 52 0.98 14.48 7.77
N ILE A 53 0.99 13.65 6.73
CA ILE A 53 2.14 13.41 5.85
C ILE A 53 1.73 13.63 4.40
N SER A 54 2.66 14.17 3.61
CA SER A 54 2.60 14.14 2.15
C SER A 54 3.54 13.04 1.65
N ILE A 55 3.07 12.22 0.72
CA ILE A 55 3.81 11.10 0.14
C ILE A 55 3.94 11.36 -1.36
N ARG A 56 5.14 11.18 -1.89
CA ARG A 56 5.42 11.20 -3.32
C ARG A 56 6.18 9.94 -3.72
N THR A 57 5.77 9.31 -4.81
CA THR A 57 6.47 8.19 -5.44
C THR A 57 7.25 8.65 -6.67
N ASP A 58 8.36 7.96 -6.98
CA ASP A 58 9.14 8.17 -8.22
C ASP A 58 9.60 6.83 -8.83
N PRO A 59 9.25 6.50 -10.09
CA PRO A 59 8.33 7.25 -10.97
C PRO A 59 6.91 7.30 -10.42
N ALA A 60 6.24 8.44 -10.55
CA ALA A 60 4.84 8.58 -10.15
C ALA A 60 3.90 7.85 -11.13
N ASP A 61 2.89 7.16 -10.60
CA ASP A 61 1.85 6.47 -11.38
C ASP A 61 0.47 6.78 -10.80
N PHE A 62 0.03 8.04 -11.00
CA PHE A 62 -1.19 8.58 -10.39
C PHE A 62 -2.45 7.76 -10.74
N ALA A 63 -2.56 7.25 -11.96
CA ALA A 63 -3.72 6.48 -12.38
C ALA A 63 -3.80 5.14 -11.62
N ARG A 64 -2.67 4.44 -11.49
CA ARG A 64 -2.60 3.18 -10.73
C ARG A 64 -2.85 3.41 -9.24
N GLU A 65 -2.24 4.45 -8.66
CA GLU A 65 -2.41 4.81 -7.25
C GLU A 65 -3.85 5.24 -6.94
N GLU A 66 -4.47 6.07 -7.78
CA GLU A 66 -5.88 6.46 -7.63
C GLU A 66 -6.81 5.25 -7.71
N SER A 67 -6.62 4.39 -8.73
CA SER A 67 -7.37 3.15 -8.88
C SER A 67 -7.28 2.29 -7.62
N PHE A 68 -6.06 2.10 -7.08
CA PHE A 68 -5.85 1.37 -5.84
C PHE A 68 -6.60 1.98 -4.66
N PHE A 69 -6.42 3.28 -4.38
CA PHE A 69 -7.05 3.90 -3.21
C PHE A 69 -8.58 3.89 -3.28
N ARG A 70 -9.15 4.09 -4.46
CA ARG A 70 -10.60 3.99 -4.68
C ARG A 70 -11.11 2.58 -4.46
N ASN A 71 -10.47 1.58 -5.05
CA ASN A 71 -10.86 0.18 -4.89
C ASN A 71 -10.70 -0.31 -3.45
N PHE A 72 -9.57 0.02 -2.81
CA PHE A 72 -9.29 -0.37 -1.44
C PHE A 72 -10.30 0.25 -0.46
N SER A 73 -10.51 1.56 -0.54
CA SER A 73 -11.41 2.27 0.37
C SER A 73 -12.87 1.89 0.12
N GLY A 74 -13.27 1.75 -1.15
CA GLY A 74 -14.61 1.30 -1.54
C GLY A 74 -14.92 -0.11 -1.02
N TYR A 75 -14.00 -1.05 -1.24
CA TYR A 75 -14.15 -2.43 -0.75
C TYR A 75 -14.22 -2.50 0.78
N MET A 76 -13.35 -1.77 1.48
CA MET A 76 -13.37 -1.70 2.95
C MET A 76 -14.69 -1.14 3.48
N GLU A 77 -15.20 -0.08 2.85
CA GLU A 77 -16.45 0.55 3.24
C GLU A 77 -17.66 -0.35 2.96
N ASP A 78 -17.68 -1.07 1.84
CA ASP A 78 -18.76 -2.02 1.54
C ASP A 78 -18.76 -3.21 2.50
N CYS A 79 -17.58 -3.77 2.83
CA CYS A 79 -17.45 -4.77 3.89
C CYS A 79 -18.01 -4.25 5.22
N ARG A 80 -17.69 -3.00 5.57
CA ARG A 80 -18.19 -2.36 6.80
C ARG A 80 -19.71 -2.23 6.80
N LYS A 81 -20.33 -1.76 5.71
CA LYS A 81 -21.79 -1.59 5.59
C LYS A 81 -22.55 -2.90 5.80
N VAL A 82 -22.01 -4.01 5.33
CA VAL A 82 -22.63 -5.34 5.46
C VAL A 82 -22.13 -6.12 6.67
N ASN A 83 -21.35 -5.47 7.56
CA ASN A 83 -20.76 -6.05 8.77
C ASN A 83 -19.97 -7.35 8.50
N GLN A 84 -19.19 -7.36 7.42
CA GLN A 84 -18.36 -8.48 7.03
C GLN A 84 -16.88 -8.11 7.13
N GLN A 85 -16.05 -9.09 7.52
CA GLN A 85 -14.61 -8.92 7.51
C GLN A 85 -14.08 -8.92 6.06
N PRO A 86 -13.20 -7.99 5.69
CA PRO A 86 -12.54 -8.00 4.39
C PRO A 86 -11.79 -9.31 4.16
N SER A 87 -11.89 -9.86 2.95
CA SER A 87 -11.14 -11.05 2.58
C SER A 87 -9.65 -10.70 2.46
N PRO A 88 -8.74 -11.40 3.16
CA PRO A 88 -7.31 -11.13 3.06
C PRO A 88 -6.79 -11.32 1.63
N PHE A 89 -7.35 -12.26 0.85
CA PHE A 89 -6.94 -12.49 -0.54
C PHE A 89 -7.33 -11.35 -1.48
N GLN A 90 -8.49 -10.71 -1.26
CA GLN A 90 -8.85 -9.49 -1.99
C GLN A 90 -7.89 -8.34 -1.63
N LEU A 91 -7.57 -8.17 -0.35
CA LEU A 91 -6.60 -7.14 0.07
C LEU A 91 -5.22 -7.38 -0.53
N PHE A 92 -4.73 -8.63 -0.54
CA PHE A 92 -3.46 -8.96 -1.20
C PHE A 92 -3.51 -8.70 -2.70
N ARG A 93 -4.63 -8.98 -3.35
CA ARG A 93 -4.83 -8.70 -4.77
C ARG A 93 -4.74 -7.20 -5.06
N LEU A 94 -5.36 -6.35 -4.25
CA LEU A 94 -5.29 -4.89 -4.40
C LEU A 94 -3.88 -4.35 -4.15
N VAL A 95 -3.22 -4.80 -3.08
CA VAL A 95 -1.85 -4.38 -2.75
C VAL A 95 -0.84 -4.84 -3.82
N TYR A 96 -1.11 -5.97 -4.48
CA TYR A 96 -0.28 -6.44 -5.59
C TYR A 96 -0.32 -5.49 -6.80
N GLU A 97 -1.44 -4.79 -7.07
CA GLU A 97 -1.55 -3.83 -8.18
C GLU A 97 -0.53 -2.69 -8.08
N ILE A 98 -0.35 -2.15 -6.87
CA ILE A 98 0.63 -1.08 -6.65
C ILE A 98 2.07 -1.61 -6.49
N GLN A 99 2.26 -2.94 -6.61
CA GLN A 99 3.57 -3.60 -6.50
C GLN A 99 4.30 -3.25 -5.19
N ALA A 100 3.53 -3.13 -4.12
CA ALA A 100 3.98 -2.85 -2.75
C ALA A 100 3.85 -4.13 -1.89
N PRO A 101 4.70 -5.16 -2.11
CA PRO A 101 4.53 -6.43 -1.41
C PRO A 101 4.69 -6.24 0.09
N LEU A 102 3.75 -6.82 0.84
CA LEU A 102 3.80 -6.78 2.30
C LEU A 102 5.00 -7.57 2.82
N VAL A 103 5.65 -7.04 3.85
CA VAL A 103 6.73 -7.75 4.53
C VAL A 103 6.13 -8.92 5.31
N PHE A 104 6.52 -10.13 4.94
CA PHE A 104 6.03 -11.34 5.59
C PHE A 104 6.50 -11.42 7.06
N PRO A 105 5.63 -11.80 8.02
CA PRO A 105 6.03 -11.96 9.42
C PRO A 105 7.16 -12.99 9.58
N GLY A 106 8.20 -12.65 10.36
CA GLY A 106 9.37 -13.52 10.54
C GLY A 106 10.50 -13.27 9.53
N MET A 107 10.27 -12.45 8.51
CA MET A 107 11.37 -11.84 7.78
C MET A 107 12.11 -10.89 8.71
N GLY A 108 13.44 -10.92 8.69
CA GLY A 108 14.27 -10.01 9.48
C GLY A 108 13.95 -8.54 9.17
N LYS A 109 14.51 -7.62 9.98
CA LYS A 109 14.20 -6.20 9.86
C LYS A 109 14.79 -5.50 8.63
N THR A 110 15.68 -6.17 7.89
CA THR A 110 16.46 -5.59 6.80
C THR A 110 16.09 -6.25 5.48
N SER A 111 15.89 -5.43 4.45
CA SER A 111 15.72 -5.89 3.08
C SER A 111 17.00 -6.54 2.55
N THR A 112 16.86 -7.75 2.02
CA THR A 112 17.88 -8.47 1.26
C THR A 112 17.23 -8.85 -0.07
N LEU A 113 18.04 -9.19 -1.08
CA LEU A 113 17.49 -9.66 -2.35
C LEU A 113 16.57 -10.87 -2.15
N VAL A 114 17.02 -11.84 -1.35
CA VAL A 114 16.22 -13.04 -1.02
C VAL A 114 14.92 -12.67 -0.32
N SER A 115 14.97 -11.80 0.70
CA SER A 115 13.75 -11.43 1.43
C SER A 115 12.72 -10.71 0.58
N ARG A 116 13.18 -9.85 -0.33
CA ARG A 116 12.32 -9.15 -1.30
C ARG A 116 11.64 -10.13 -2.26
N GLN A 117 12.37 -11.11 -2.76
CA GLN A 117 11.81 -12.12 -3.68
C GLN A 117 10.79 -13.02 -2.98
N VAL A 118 11.07 -13.41 -1.74
CA VAL A 118 10.11 -14.21 -0.94
C VAL A 118 8.82 -13.43 -0.70
N CYS A 119 8.90 -12.16 -0.30
CA CYS A 119 7.71 -11.34 -0.08
C CYS A 119 6.91 -11.12 -1.37
N TRP A 120 7.60 -10.88 -2.49
CA TRP A 120 6.96 -10.76 -3.80
C TRP A 120 6.25 -12.05 -4.22
N LEU A 121 6.93 -13.20 -4.08
CA LEU A 121 6.37 -14.51 -4.41
C LEU A 121 5.15 -14.83 -3.53
N PHE A 122 5.22 -14.54 -2.24
CA PHE A 122 4.07 -14.67 -1.33
C PHE A 122 2.87 -13.87 -1.83
N MET A 123 3.09 -12.59 -2.18
CA MET A 123 2.01 -11.72 -2.66
C MET A 123 1.46 -12.16 -4.03
N PHE A 124 2.32 -12.67 -4.92
CA PHE A 124 1.89 -13.27 -6.18
C PHE A 124 0.99 -14.49 -5.94
N VAL A 125 1.41 -15.44 -5.08
CA VAL A 125 0.63 -16.63 -4.79
C VAL A 125 -0.68 -16.26 -4.09
N ALA A 126 -0.64 -15.44 -3.05
CA ALA A 126 -1.82 -15.11 -2.26
C ALA A 126 -2.80 -14.20 -3.02
N GLY A 127 -2.29 -13.15 -3.67
CA GLY A 127 -3.12 -12.18 -4.40
C GLY A 127 -3.58 -12.69 -5.76
N VAL A 128 -2.68 -13.23 -6.59
CA VAL A 128 -2.98 -13.60 -7.98
C VAL A 128 -3.46 -15.04 -8.08
N VAL A 129 -2.67 -16.01 -7.62
CA VAL A 129 -3.02 -17.42 -7.79
C VAL A 129 -4.26 -17.78 -6.97
N ILE A 130 -4.26 -17.46 -5.68
CA ILE A 130 -5.41 -17.77 -4.82
C ILE A 130 -6.51 -16.73 -5.01
N GLY A 131 -6.19 -15.43 -4.87
CA GLY A 131 -7.19 -14.39 -4.94
C GLY A 131 -7.89 -14.32 -6.30
N GLU A 132 -7.14 -14.10 -7.37
CA GLU A 132 -7.73 -13.91 -8.70
C GLU A 132 -8.12 -15.23 -9.38
N TRP A 133 -7.21 -16.21 -9.49
CA TRP A 133 -7.48 -17.41 -10.29
C TRP A 133 -8.41 -18.41 -9.61
N LEU A 134 -8.29 -18.60 -8.29
CA LEU A 134 -9.14 -19.55 -7.56
C LEU A 134 -10.42 -18.91 -7.02
N LEU A 135 -10.33 -17.69 -6.46
CA LEU A 135 -11.47 -17.02 -5.80
C LEU A 135 -12.17 -15.97 -6.69
N GLY A 136 -11.59 -15.60 -7.82
CA GLY A 136 -12.20 -14.67 -8.79
C GLY A 136 -12.08 -13.19 -8.43
N TYR A 137 -11.30 -12.84 -7.40
CA TYR A 137 -11.05 -11.45 -7.00
C TYR A 137 -10.36 -10.63 -8.11
N LYS A 138 -10.58 -9.32 -8.10
CA LYS A 138 -10.03 -8.40 -9.11
C LYS A 138 -9.14 -7.33 -8.50
N GLY A 139 -8.19 -6.86 -9.29
CA GLY A 139 -7.33 -5.72 -8.94
C GLY A 139 -8.03 -4.37 -9.06
N THR A 140 -9.08 -4.29 -9.88
CA THR A 140 -9.90 -3.11 -10.04
C THR A 140 -11.34 -3.51 -10.35
N TYR A 141 -12.27 -2.67 -9.90
CA TYR A 141 -13.71 -2.84 -10.01
C TYR A 141 -14.32 -1.56 -10.59
N PRO A 142 -15.11 -1.64 -11.68
CA PRO A 142 -15.71 -0.48 -12.35
C PRO A 142 -16.60 0.40 -11.45
N GLU A 143 -17.18 -0.18 -10.40
CA GLU A 143 -17.97 0.56 -9.41
C GLU A 143 -17.14 1.52 -8.55
N TYR A 144 -15.82 1.28 -8.43
CA TYR A 144 -14.92 2.12 -7.65
C TYR A 144 -14.04 3.00 -8.54
N TYR A 145 -13.63 2.51 -9.70
CA TYR A 145 -12.78 3.24 -10.62
C TYR A 145 -13.06 2.87 -12.07
N GLN A 146 -13.26 3.89 -12.90
CA GLN A 146 -13.35 3.77 -14.35
C GLN A 146 -12.27 4.65 -14.95
N SER A 147 -11.42 4.07 -15.79
CA SER A 147 -10.43 4.83 -16.54
C SER A 147 -11.14 5.82 -17.47
N GLY A 148 -10.47 6.92 -17.83
CA GLY A 148 -11.05 7.93 -18.73
C GLY A 148 -11.54 7.36 -20.07
N GLU A 149 -10.91 6.29 -20.55
CA GLU A 149 -11.29 5.60 -21.80
C GLU A 149 -12.57 4.75 -21.67
N GLU A 150 -12.91 4.31 -20.46
CA GLU A 150 -14.07 3.45 -20.20
C GLU A 150 -15.35 4.25 -19.96
N LYS A 151 -15.22 5.50 -19.52
CA LYS A 151 -16.35 6.45 -19.37
C LYS A 151 -17.04 6.79 -20.69
N ASP A 152 -16.33 6.66 -21.81
CA ASP A 152 -16.82 7.02 -23.15
C ASP A 152 -17.47 5.85 -23.91
N LYS A 153 -17.51 4.63 -23.32
CA LYS A 153 -18.25 3.51 -23.91
C LYS A 153 -19.75 3.64 -23.56
N PRO A 154 -20.66 3.66 -24.55
CA PRO A 154 -22.09 3.60 -24.25
C PRO A 154 -22.42 2.26 -23.60
N MET A 155 -23.24 2.33 -22.54
CA MET A 155 -23.71 1.21 -21.74
C MET A 155 -24.57 0.24 -22.55
#